data_AF-A0A2A4EZC0-F1
#
_entry.id   AF-A0A2A4EZC0-F1
#
_cell.length_a   1.000
_cell.length_b   1.000
_cell.length_c   1.000
_cell.angle_alpha   90.00
_cell.angle_beta   90.00
_cell.angle_gamma   90.00
#
_symmetry.space_group_name_H-M   'P 1'
#
loop_
_entity.id
_entity.type
_entity.pdbx_description
1 polymer ?
#
loop_
_entity_poly.entity_id
_entity_poly.type
_entity_poly.pdbx_seq_one_letter_code
_entity_poly.pdbx_strand_id
1 'polypeptide(L)'
;MEILGKEAMKTIKRALSGVLACGGLLFAGAALAVGDSPGGPRVNEINFQAPATKIAEELYSLHTFMLILCTVIFVAVFGVMFYSMFAHRKSKGHKAANFHESTTVEIIWTIVPFVIVVLMALPATKTVVAMKDTTNADLTVKVTGYQWKWGYDYVKGPGEGINFLSTLSTPRSETDGTAPISDTYLQEVDHPLVVPVDKKIRIITTANDVVHSWYVPAFGVKQDAIPGFVRDTWFKADKTGTFRGFCTELCGKEHAFMPVVVEVLSADDYAKWVDDQKKLMAAAADDPNKTYTLAELLDRGGKVYTANCAVCHQPNGKGAGAFPALDGSKIANGPIAEHVSIVLHGKGAMPVWGNTLNDVEIASVITYERNSWGNHTGDILQPKQVADARNGKMPAGGDHLGSAAAGASDATAASGAAAASGADAAASGATAASGASDSAAASQAALPASIYFDIGKSTLPADAKAAIDAASAYAKAHPDAKLALSGFTDASGSAATNAELSKHRAQAVRDALKAAGIAEDHIILKKPETVTGGSDAKEARRVEISPAA
;
A
#
# COMPACT_ATOMS: atom_id res chain seq x y z
N MET A 1 60.44 -28.91 6.11
CA MET A 1 59.42 -28.31 5.22
C MET A 1 60.10 -27.80 3.94
N GLU A 2 60.63 -28.69 3.09
CA GLU A 2 61.29 -28.25 1.84
C GLU A 2 61.22 -29.32 0.73
N ILE A 3 60.09 -30.03 0.61
CA ILE A 3 59.89 -31.06 -0.44
C ILE A 3 58.50 -30.93 -1.08
N LEU A 4 58.05 -29.70 -1.33
CA LEU A 4 56.95 -29.44 -2.25
C LEU A 4 57.40 -28.29 -3.14
N GLY A 5 57.80 -28.61 -4.38
CA GLY A 5 58.24 -27.61 -5.35
C GLY A 5 57.18 -26.52 -5.55
N LYS A 6 57.63 -25.31 -5.89
CA LYS A 6 56.77 -24.11 -6.04
C LYS A 6 55.50 -24.37 -6.87
N GLU A 7 55.60 -25.23 -7.89
CA GLU A 7 54.46 -25.63 -8.74
C GLU A 7 53.42 -26.52 -8.03
N ALA A 8 53.86 -27.43 -7.15
CA ALA A 8 52.96 -28.25 -6.35
C ALA A 8 52.19 -27.39 -5.33
N MET A 9 52.87 -26.41 -4.72
CA MET A 9 52.24 -25.49 -3.75
C MET A 9 51.28 -24.51 -4.43
N LYS A 10 51.56 -24.10 -5.68
CA LYS A 10 50.67 -23.28 -6.51
C LYS A 10 49.42 -24.05 -6.93
N THR A 11 49.56 -25.34 -7.23
CA THR A 11 48.45 -26.23 -7.58
C THR A 11 47.54 -26.49 -6.38
N ILE A 12 48.12 -26.75 -5.20
CA ILE A 12 47.36 -26.92 -3.96
C ILE A 12 46.62 -25.63 -3.59
N LYS A 13 47.27 -24.45 -3.69
CA LYS A 13 46.59 -23.17 -3.44
C LYS A 13 45.42 -22.93 -4.39
N ARG A 14 45.56 -23.24 -5.69
CA ARG A 14 44.48 -23.12 -6.68
C ARG A 14 43.32 -24.09 -6.40
N ALA A 15 43.63 -25.32 -6.04
CA ALA A 15 42.62 -26.31 -5.65
C ALA A 15 41.88 -25.89 -4.37
N LEU A 16 42.60 -25.39 -3.35
CA LEU A 16 42.01 -24.91 -2.11
C LEU A 16 41.16 -23.65 -2.32
N SER A 17 41.61 -22.71 -3.15
CA SER A 17 40.81 -21.54 -3.56
C SER A 17 39.57 -21.94 -4.36
N GLY A 18 39.66 -22.97 -5.21
CA GLY A 18 38.50 -23.52 -5.93
C GLY A 18 37.49 -24.19 -5.01
N VAL A 19 37.96 -24.96 -4.01
CA VAL A 19 37.11 -25.60 -3.00
C VAL A 19 36.49 -24.57 -2.05
N LEU A 20 37.22 -23.53 -1.65
CA LEU A 20 36.69 -22.41 -0.86
C LEU A 20 35.69 -21.57 -1.66
N ALA A 21 35.90 -21.35 -2.96
CA ALA A 21 34.93 -20.68 -3.82
C ALA A 21 33.66 -21.51 -4.04
N CYS A 22 33.78 -22.83 -4.24
CA CYS A 22 32.63 -23.73 -4.33
C CYS A 22 31.91 -23.85 -2.98
N GLY A 23 32.65 -23.91 -1.87
CA GLY A 23 32.09 -23.87 -0.52
C GLY A 23 31.35 -22.57 -0.26
N GLY A 24 31.93 -21.43 -0.61
CA GLY A 24 31.29 -20.12 -0.50
C GLY A 24 30.01 -19.99 -1.33
N LEU A 25 29.99 -20.55 -2.55
CA LEU A 25 28.80 -20.60 -3.40
C LEU A 25 27.70 -21.53 -2.84
N LEU A 26 28.08 -22.65 -2.22
CA LEU A 26 27.15 -23.57 -1.57
C LEU A 26 26.56 -22.99 -0.27
N PHE A 27 27.37 -22.27 0.53
CA PHE A 27 26.90 -21.57 1.72
C PHE A 27 26.07 -20.32 1.40
N ALA A 28 26.37 -19.61 0.31
CA ALA A 28 25.55 -18.49 -0.18
C ALA A 28 24.17 -18.96 -0.65
N GLY A 29 24.07 -20.16 -1.25
CA GLY A 29 22.78 -20.77 -1.61
C GLY A 29 21.91 -21.15 -0.41
N ALA A 30 22.52 -21.49 0.74
CA ALA A 30 21.80 -21.84 1.97
C ALA A 30 21.28 -20.61 2.74
N ALA A 31 21.94 -19.45 2.63
CA ALA A 31 21.55 -18.21 3.30
C ALA A 31 20.40 -17.45 2.60
N LEU A 32 19.96 -17.93 1.42
CA LEU A 32 18.88 -17.35 0.60
C LEU A 32 17.75 -18.36 0.33
N ALA A 33 17.68 -19.46 1.08
CA ALA A 33 16.62 -20.45 0.91
C ALA A 33 15.28 -19.89 1.41
N VAL A 34 14.58 -19.16 0.54
CA VAL A 34 13.16 -18.85 0.70
C VAL A 34 12.40 -20.18 0.76
N GLY A 35 11.51 -20.33 1.74
CA GLY A 35 10.64 -21.49 1.89
C GLY A 35 9.38 -21.42 1.02
N ASP A 36 8.63 -22.53 0.96
CA ASP A 36 7.31 -22.52 0.34
C ASP A 36 6.38 -21.54 1.08
N SER A 37 5.76 -20.61 0.35
CA SER A 37 4.76 -19.72 0.93
C SER A 37 3.44 -20.49 1.12
N PRO A 38 2.91 -20.67 2.35
CA PRO A 38 1.66 -21.39 2.56
C PRO A 38 0.53 -20.76 1.75
N GLY A 39 -0.16 -21.54 0.89
CA GLY A 39 -1.23 -21.00 0.04
C GLY A 39 -0.81 -19.98 -1.02
N GLY A 40 0.50 -19.77 -1.19
CA GLY A 40 1.13 -19.01 -2.27
C GLY A 40 1.89 -19.92 -3.24
N PRO A 41 2.75 -19.35 -4.10
CA PRO A 41 3.59 -20.13 -4.99
C PRO A 41 4.64 -20.92 -4.19
N ARG A 42 4.92 -22.15 -4.64
CA ARG A 42 5.99 -22.97 -4.08
C ARG A 42 7.31 -22.70 -4.78
N VAL A 43 8.41 -22.88 -4.05
CA VAL A 43 9.75 -22.55 -4.53
C VAL A 43 10.13 -23.52 -5.64
N ASN A 44 10.56 -22.97 -6.78
CA ASN A 44 10.90 -23.72 -8.00
C ASN A 44 9.76 -24.57 -8.58
N GLU A 45 8.50 -24.27 -8.25
CA GLU A 45 7.36 -24.90 -8.91
C GLU A 45 7.24 -24.42 -10.36
N ILE A 46 7.21 -25.37 -11.29
CA ILE A 46 7.22 -25.11 -12.74
C ILE A 46 5.84 -25.22 -13.40
N ASN A 47 4.81 -25.55 -12.62
CA ASN A 47 3.43 -25.69 -13.08
C ASN A 47 2.53 -24.72 -12.29
N PHE A 48 1.24 -24.70 -12.60
CA PHE A 48 0.27 -23.93 -11.84
C PHE A 48 0.16 -24.42 -10.39
N GLN A 49 -0.15 -23.47 -9.50
CA GLN A 49 -0.46 -23.76 -8.11
C GLN A 49 -1.57 -24.81 -8.00
N ALA A 50 -1.51 -25.60 -6.93
CA ALA A 50 -2.51 -26.63 -6.67
C ALA A 50 -3.93 -26.01 -6.60
N PRO A 51 -4.89 -26.55 -7.36
CA PRO A 51 -6.24 -25.99 -7.39
C PRO A 51 -6.96 -26.14 -6.04
N ALA A 52 -7.82 -25.19 -5.75
CA ALA A 52 -8.67 -25.15 -4.57
C ALA A 52 -10.15 -24.92 -4.89
N THR A 53 -10.50 -24.90 -6.18
CA THR A 53 -11.88 -24.78 -6.68
C THR A 53 -12.05 -25.73 -7.87
N LYS A 54 -13.30 -26.12 -8.15
CA LYS A 54 -13.63 -26.93 -9.34
C LYS A 54 -13.22 -26.26 -10.66
N ILE A 55 -13.37 -24.95 -10.77
CA ILE A 55 -12.93 -24.20 -11.96
C ILE A 55 -11.41 -24.27 -12.12
N ALA A 56 -10.65 -24.12 -11.03
CA ALA A 56 -9.19 -24.23 -11.08
C ALA A 56 -8.74 -25.65 -11.49
N GLU A 57 -9.45 -26.69 -11.03
CA GLU A 57 -9.19 -28.08 -11.46
C GLU A 57 -9.40 -28.26 -12.97
N GLU A 58 -10.49 -27.72 -13.54
CA GLU A 58 -10.74 -27.75 -14.98
C GLU A 58 -9.66 -26.99 -15.76
N LEU A 59 -9.28 -25.80 -15.31
CA LEU A 59 -8.20 -25.01 -15.92
C LEU A 59 -6.86 -25.74 -15.89
N TYR A 60 -6.52 -26.38 -14.76
CA TYR A 60 -5.30 -27.17 -14.62
C TYR A 60 -5.29 -28.37 -15.58
N SER A 61 -6.41 -29.09 -15.69
CA SER A 61 -6.55 -30.23 -16.59
C SER A 61 -6.43 -29.80 -18.06
N LEU A 62 -7.12 -28.72 -18.44
CA LEU A 62 -7.03 -28.14 -19.78
C LEU A 62 -5.60 -27.71 -20.11
N HIS A 63 -4.94 -27.00 -19.19
CA HIS A 63 -3.54 -26.60 -19.37
C HIS A 63 -2.63 -27.80 -19.60
N THR A 64 -2.76 -28.85 -18.79
CA THR A 64 -1.95 -30.06 -18.90
C THR A 64 -2.20 -30.77 -20.24
N PHE A 65 -3.46 -30.89 -20.65
CA PHE A 65 -3.83 -31.45 -21.95
C PHE A 65 -3.22 -30.65 -23.12
N MET A 66 -3.34 -29.32 -23.09
CA MET A 66 -2.75 -28.45 -24.12
C MET A 66 -1.23 -28.58 -24.16
N LEU A 67 -0.58 -28.65 -22.99
CA LEU A 67 0.88 -28.76 -22.91
C LEU A 67 1.36 -30.07 -23.55
N ILE A 68 0.71 -31.20 -23.25
CA ILE A 68 1.02 -32.50 -23.87
C ILE A 68 0.86 -32.43 -25.40
N LEU A 69 -0.25 -31.88 -25.88
CA LEU A 69 -0.51 -31.72 -27.32
C LEU A 69 0.56 -30.86 -27.99
N CYS A 70 0.87 -29.70 -27.42
CA CYS A 70 1.93 -28.81 -27.90
C CYS A 70 3.30 -29.51 -27.90
N THR A 71 3.63 -30.28 -26.88
CA THR A 71 4.87 -31.08 -26.83
C THR A 71 4.92 -32.11 -27.95
N VAL A 72 3.84 -32.82 -28.24
CA VAL A 72 3.78 -33.80 -29.35
C VAL A 72 4.01 -33.10 -30.70
N ILE A 73 3.33 -31.98 -30.95
CA ILE A 73 3.51 -31.19 -32.19
C ILE A 73 4.95 -30.66 -32.26
N PHE A 74 5.48 -30.13 -31.17
CA PHE A 74 6.85 -29.64 -31.07
C PHE A 74 7.86 -30.74 -31.44
N VAL A 75 7.76 -31.93 -30.83
CA VAL A 75 8.65 -33.06 -31.13
C VAL A 75 8.51 -33.50 -32.58
N ALA A 76 7.29 -33.52 -33.14
CA ALA A 76 7.09 -33.88 -34.55
C ALA A 76 7.74 -32.87 -35.50
N VAL A 77 7.51 -31.57 -35.32
CA VAL A 77 8.05 -30.50 -36.16
C VAL A 77 9.58 -30.44 -36.05
N PHE A 78 10.10 -30.40 -34.83
CA PHE A 78 11.55 -30.37 -34.61
C PHE A 78 12.21 -31.68 -35.04
N GLY A 79 11.53 -32.81 -34.88
CA GLY A 79 11.99 -34.11 -35.38
C GLY A 79 12.18 -34.11 -36.90
N VAL A 80 11.18 -33.64 -37.67
CA VAL A 80 11.28 -33.51 -39.13
C VAL A 80 12.36 -32.50 -39.53
N MET A 81 12.49 -31.39 -38.80
CA MET A 81 13.53 -30.39 -39.04
C MET A 81 14.94 -30.96 -38.80
N PHE A 82 15.18 -31.57 -37.64
CA PHE A 82 16.48 -32.18 -37.31
C PHE A 82 16.81 -33.35 -38.24
N TYR A 83 15.82 -34.16 -38.60
CA TYR A 83 15.98 -35.19 -39.63
C TYR A 83 16.39 -34.58 -40.96
N SER A 84 15.72 -33.52 -41.41
CA SER A 84 16.06 -32.80 -42.65
C SER A 84 17.49 -32.25 -42.59
N MET A 85 17.87 -31.58 -41.51
CA MET A 85 19.23 -31.08 -41.31
C MET A 85 20.29 -32.19 -41.29
N PHE A 86 19.99 -33.36 -40.72
CA PHE A 86 20.94 -34.46 -40.63
C PHE A 86 21.05 -35.27 -41.92
N ALA A 87 19.92 -35.55 -42.59
CA ALA A 87 19.82 -36.45 -43.73
C ALA A 87 20.02 -35.71 -45.07
N HIS A 88 19.50 -34.49 -45.21
CA HIS A 88 19.49 -33.74 -46.46
C HIS A 88 20.62 -32.70 -46.57
N ARG A 89 21.61 -32.74 -45.66
CA ARG A 89 22.76 -31.83 -45.73
C ARG A 89 23.67 -32.10 -46.92
N LYS A 90 24.18 -31.02 -47.53
CA LYS A 90 25.11 -31.05 -48.66
C LYS A 90 26.36 -31.92 -48.41
N SER A 91 26.89 -31.95 -47.19
CA SER A 91 28.08 -32.74 -46.84
C SER A 91 27.87 -34.26 -46.90
N LYS A 92 26.62 -34.75 -46.93
CA LYS A 92 26.31 -36.17 -47.19
C LYS A 92 26.13 -36.51 -48.67
N GLY A 93 26.33 -35.54 -49.57
CA GLY A 93 26.12 -35.73 -51.01
C GLY A 93 24.64 -35.84 -51.40
N HIS A 94 23.72 -35.40 -50.54
CA HIS A 94 22.29 -35.42 -50.85
C HIS A 94 22.00 -34.49 -52.04
N LYS A 95 21.28 -35.00 -53.05
CA LYS A 95 20.85 -34.24 -54.23
C LYS A 95 19.42 -33.74 -54.01
N ALA A 96 19.21 -32.43 -54.14
CA ALA A 96 17.89 -31.84 -53.97
C ALA A 96 16.88 -32.44 -54.97
N ALA A 97 15.69 -32.79 -54.50
CA ALA A 97 14.58 -33.17 -55.35
C ALA A 97 13.99 -31.92 -56.04
N ASN A 98 13.44 -32.10 -57.25
CA ASN A 98 12.79 -31.03 -58.00
C ASN A 98 11.26 -31.22 -57.95
N PHE A 99 10.61 -30.48 -57.08
CA PHE A 99 9.15 -30.33 -57.01
C PHE A 99 8.85 -28.93 -56.46
N HIS A 100 7.69 -28.36 -56.80
CA HIS A 100 7.28 -27.04 -56.33
C HIS A 100 6.18 -27.10 -55.26
N GLU A 101 5.31 -28.10 -55.33
CA GLU A 101 4.15 -28.22 -54.44
C GLU A 101 3.72 -29.69 -54.30
N SER A 102 2.87 -29.93 -53.31
CA SER A 102 2.14 -31.19 -53.16
C SER A 102 0.77 -30.91 -52.59
N THR A 103 -0.24 -30.84 -53.47
CA THR A 103 -1.64 -30.58 -53.08
C THR A 103 -2.12 -31.57 -52.00
N THR A 104 -1.67 -32.83 -52.06
CA THR A 104 -2.02 -33.84 -51.04
C THR A 104 -1.45 -33.49 -49.67
N VAL A 105 -0.18 -33.11 -49.58
CA VAL A 105 0.43 -32.67 -48.31
C VAL A 105 -0.24 -31.39 -47.82
N GLU A 106 -0.56 -30.50 -48.74
CA GLU A 106 -1.24 -29.24 -48.44
C GLU A 106 -2.62 -29.45 -47.82
N ILE A 107 -3.41 -30.37 -48.37
CA ILE A 107 -4.71 -30.72 -47.80
C ILE A 107 -4.54 -31.30 -46.40
N ILE A 108 -3.57 -32.21 -46.21
CA ILE A 108 -3.35 -32.88 -44.91
C ILE A 108 -2.95 -31.86 -43.84
N TRP A 109 -1.96 -31.00 -44.10
CA TRP A 109 -1.48 -30.04 -43.11
C TRP A 109 -2.44 -28.88 -42.84
N THR A 110 -3.52 -28.76 -43.60
CA THR A 110 -4.59 -27.76 -43.38
C THR A 110 -5.72 -28.38 -42.58
N ILE A 111 -6.16 -29.59 -42.96
CA ILE A 111 -7.24 -30.30 -42.26
C ILE A 111 -6.81 -30.72 -40.86
N VAL A 112 -5.59 -31.23 -40.68
CA VAL A 112 -5.13 -31.73 -39.37
C VAL A 112 -5.12 -30.64 -38.30
N PRO A 113 -4.47 -29.46 -38.49
CA PRO A 113 -4.55 -28.37 -37.52
C PRO A 113 -5.96 -27.84 -37.30
N PHE A 114 -6.78 -27.77 -38.35
CA PHE A 114 -8.19 -27.37 -38.23
C PHE A 114 -8.96 -28.30 -37.28
N VAL A 115 -8.86 -29.61 -37.46
CA VAL A 115 -9.51 -30.60 -36.60
C VAL A 115 -8.97 -30.51 -35.17
N ILE A 116 -7.66 -30.34 -34.99
CA ILE A 116 -7.04 -30.16 -33.67
C ILE A 116 -7.66 -28.97 -32.93
N VAL A 117 -7.76 -27.80 -33.57
CA VAL A 117 -8.34 -26.59 -32.97
C VAL A 117 -9.81 -26.78 -32.61
N VAL A 118 -10.60 -27.40 -33.49
CA VAL A 118 -12.02 -27.68 -33.24
C VAL A 118 -12.20 -28.56 -32.00
N LEU A 119 -11.41 -29.63 -31.88
CA LEU A 119 -11.48 -30.53 -30.73
C LEU A 119 -11.02 -29.86 -29.43
N MET A 120 -10.02 -28.97 -29.50
CA MET A 120 -9.54 -28.17 -28.37
C MET A 120 -10.59 -27.15 -27.87
N ALA A 121 -11.39 -26.59 -28.77
CA ALA A 121 -12.36 -25.54 -28.44
C ALA A 121 -13.56 -26.04 -27.60
N LEU A 122 -13.97 -27.30 -27.78
CA LEU A 122 -15.15 -27.86 -27.11
C LEU A 122 -15.04 -27.88 -25.57
N PRO A 123 -14.02 -28.51 -24.95
CA PRO A 123 -13.90 -28.52 -23.51
C PRO A 123 -13.57 -27.13 -22.94
N ALA A 124 -12.79 -26.31 -23.66
CA ALA A 124 -12.50 -24.94 -23.26
C ALA A 124 -13.77 -24.07 -23.17
N THR A 125 -14.67 -24.19 -24.15
CA THR A 125 -15.94 -23.45 -24.17
C THR A 125 -16.80 -23.79 -22.96
N LYS A 126 -16.90 -25.08 -22.60
CA LYS A 126 -17.65 -25.54 -21.42
C LYS A 126 -17.14 -24.86 -20.14
N THR A 127 -15.82 -24.88 -19.92
CA THR A 127 -15.20 -24.27 -18.73
C THR A 127 -15.40 -22.75 -18.71
N VAL A 128 -15.22 -22.06 -19.84
CA VAL A 128 -15.44 -20.60 -19.93
C VAL A 128 -16.89 -20.22 -19.60
N VAL A 129 -17.87 -20.99 -20.08
CA VAL A 129 -19.28 -20.76 -19.75
C VAL A 129 -19.52 -20.94 -18.25
N ALA A 130 -18.98 -21.99 -17.63
CA ALA A 130 -19.10 -22.22 -16.19
C ALA A 130 -18.44 -21.09 -15.37
N MET A 131 -17.30 -20.57 -15.80
CA MET A 131 -16.62 -19.43 -15.17
C MET A 131 -17.47 -18.15 -15.18
N LYS A 132 -18.31 -17.97 -16.20
CA LYS A 132 -19.13 -16.76 -16.36
C LYS A 132 -20.51 -16.83 -15.71
N ASP A 133 -20.95 -18.00 -15.27
CA ASP A 133 -22.20 -18.13 -14.54
C ASP A 133 -22.06 -17.67 -13.07
N THR A 134 -22.35 -16.40 -12.80
CA THR A 134 -22.32 -15.79 -11.47
C THR A 134 -23.64 -15.90 -10.71
N THR A 135 -24.64 -16.60 -11.26
CA THR A 135 -25.98 -16.71 -10.65
C THR A 135 -25.95 -17.56 -9.38
N ASN A 136 -26.99 -17.43 -8.53
CA ASN A 136 -27.19 -18.24 -7.32
C ASN A 136 -26.00 -18.21 -6.33
N ALA A 137 -25.42 -17.03 -6.12
CA ALA A 137 -24.35 -16.85 -5.15
C ALA A 137 -24.88 -16.79 -3.70
N ASP A 138 -24.16 -17.44 -2.79
CA ASP A 138 -24.44 -17.46 -1.34
C ASP A 138 -23.94 -16.17 -0.65
N LEU A 139 -22.82 -15.62 -1.13
CA LEU A 139 -22.18 -14.41 -0.64
C LEU A 139 -21.80 -13.53 -1.83
N THR A 140 -22.00 -12.22 -1.71
CA THR A 140 -21.53 -11.24 -2.70
C THR A 140 -20.64 -10.22 -2.03
N VAL A 141 -19.40 -10.11 -2.53
CA VAL A 141 -18.42 -9.12 -2.08
C VAL A 141 -18.05 -8.24 -3.26
N LYS A 142 -18.10 -6.92 -3.08
CA LYS A 142 -17.56 -5.96 -4.03
C LYS A 142 -16.10 -5.71 -3.69
N VAL A 143 -15.24 -5.86 -4.69
CA VAL A 143 -13.80 -5.63 -4.63
C VAL A 143 -13.49 -4.37 -5.42
N THR A 144 -12.87 -3.41 -4.77
CA THR A 144 -12.49 -2.13 -5.39
C THR A 144 -10.97 -2.00 -5.42
N GLY A 145 -10.38 -1.82 -6.61
CA GLY A 145 -8.95 -1.52 -6.77
C GLY A 145 -8.64 -0.05 -6.46
N TYR A 146 -7.56 0.17 -5.70
CA TYR A 146 -6.97 1.48 -5.42
C TYR A 146 -5.45 1.38 -5.57
N GLN A 147 -4.77 2.48 -5.85
CA GLN A 147 -3.31 2.61 -5.74
C GLN A 147 -2.92 2.69 -4.26
N TRP A 148 -2.28 1.70 -3.65
CA TRP A 148 -1.99 0.33 -4.09
C TRP A 148 -2.50 -0.64 -3.01
N LYS A 149 -3.81 -0.89 -3.04
CA LYS A 149 -4.58 -1.63 -2.03
C LYS A 149 -5.91 -2.09 -2.57
N TRP A 150 -6.57 -3.00 -1.85
CA TRP A 150 -7.89 -3.53 -2.22
C TRP A 150 -8.93 -3.12 -1.18
N GLY A 151 -10.08 -2.61 -1.62
CA GLY A 151 -11.25 -2.44 -0.78
C GLY A 151 -12.19 -3.63 -0.91
N TYR A 152 -12.72 -4.09 0.21
CA TYR A 152 -13.70 -5.17 0.27
C TYR A 152 -14.97 -4.66 0.92
N ASP A 153 -16.10 -4.77 0.23
CA ASP A 153 -17.42 -4.45 0.74
C ASP A 153 -18.30 -5.70 0.66
N TYR A 154 -18.79 -6.20 1.80
CA TYR A 154 -19.71 -7.33 1.85
C TYR A 154 -21.12 -6.82 1.57
N VAL A 155 -21.59 -7.04 0.33
CA VAL A 155 -22.82 -6.43 -0.20
C VAL A 155 -24.06 -7.28 0.09
N LYS A 156 -23.90 -8.61 0.14
CA LYS A 156 -25.01 -9.52 0.40
C LYS A 156 -24.51 -10.79 1.05
N GLY A 157 -25.14 -11.21 2.15
CA GLY A 157 -24.82 -12.44 2.89
C GLY A 157 -24.68 -12.17 4.39
N PRO A 158 -24.21 -13.15 5.20
CA PRO A 158 -24.11 -12.99 6.65
C PRO A 158 -23.28 -11.77 7.09
N GLY A 159 -22.19 -11.48 6.36
CA GLY A 159 -21.31 -10.33 6.59
C GLY A 159 -21.78 -9.00 6.01
N GLU A 160 -23.02 -8.89 5.54
CA GLU A 160 -23.52 -7.66 4.90
C GLU A 160 -23.29 -6.41 5.75
N GLY A 161 -22.76 -5.35 5.11
CA GLY A 161 -22.40 -4.07 5.73
C GLY A 161 -20.92 -3.97 6.13
N ILE A 162 -20.22 -5.09 6.32
CA ILE A 162 -18.78 -5.10 6.61
C ILE A 162 -18.02 -4.51 5.42
N ASN A 163 -17.14 -3.56 5.69
CA ASN A 163 -16.25 -2.99 4.70
C ASN A 163 -14.91 -2.60 5.32
N PHE A 164 -13.83 -2.75 4.55
CA PHE A 164 -12.48 -2.37 4.96
C PHE A 164 -11.54 -2.23 3.77
N LEU A 165 -10.38 -1.61 4.01
CA LEU A 165 -9.25 -1.59 3.09
C LEU A 165 -8.22 -2.63 3.54
N SER A 166 -7.64 -3.30 2.55
CA SER A 166 -6.61 -4.31 2.68
C SER A 166 -5.33 -3.80 2.02
N THR A 167 -4.30 -3.61 2.84
CA THR A 167 -3.00 -3.05 2.44
C THR A 167 -1.89 -4.05 2.72
N LEU A 168 -0.80 -3.95 1.95
CA LEU A 168 0.39 -4.78 2.17
C LEU A 168 0.91 -4.63 3.61
N SER A 169 1.12 -5.75 4.29
CA SER A 169 1.67 -5.75 5.65
C SER A 169 3.19 -5.98 5.71
N THR A 170 3.83 -6.34 4.59
CA THR A 170 5.30 -6.44 4.52
C THR A 170 5.94 -5.11 4.91
N PRO A 171 6.80 -5.08 5.96
CA PRO A 171 7.45 -3.86 6.41
C PRO A 171 8.36 -3.25 5.35
N ARG A 172 8.43 -1.91 5.33
CA ARG A 172 9.36 -1.19 4.44
C ARG A 172 10.82 -1.57 4.69
N SER A 173 11.18 -1.97 5.91
CA SER A 173 12.53 -2.45 6.20
C SER A 173 12.92 -3.67 5.35
N GLU A 174 12.00 -4.58 5.06
CA GLU A 174 12.24 -5.72 4.15
C GLU A 174 12.34 -5.26 2.69
N THR A 175 11.46 -4.35 2.25
CA THR A 175 11.45 -3.87 0.85
C THR A 175 12.65 -2.99 0.51
N ASP A 176 13.17 -2.26 1.50
CA ASP A 176 14.31 -1.35 1.36
C ASP A 176 15.65 -2.08 1.57
N GLY A 177 15.63 -3.39 1.81
CA GLY A 177 16.82 -4.23 1.98
C GLY A 177 17.55 -4.04 3.31
N THR A 178 16.88 -3.43 4.29
CA THR A 178 17.45 -3.17 5.63
C THR A 178 17.16 -4.29 6.64
N ALA A 179 16.25 -5.20 6.31
CA ALA A 179 15.91 -6.41 7.08
C ALA A 179 15.84 -7.63 6.15
N PRO A 180 16.07 -8.86 6.67
CA PRO A 180 15.87 -10.09 5.91
C PRO A 180 14.42 -10.24 5.45
N ILE A 181 14.22 -10.77 4.24
CA ILE A 181 12.88 -11.05 3.69
C ILE A 181 12.26 -12.28 4.36
N SER A 182 10.94 -12.24 4.54
CA SER A 182 10.13 -13.37 5.02
C SER A 182 9.68 -14.31 3.87
N ASP A 183 9.24 -15.54 4.21
CA ASP A 183 8.68 -16.50 3.23
C ASP A 183 7.39 -16.00 2.57
N THR A 184 6.73 -15.02 3.19
CA THR A 184 5.51 -14.37 2.69
C THR A 184 5.78 -12.94 2.24
N TYR A 185 7.03 -12.61 1.92
CA TYR A 185 7.44 -11.32 1.38
C TYR A 185 6.54 -10.91 0.20
N LEU A 186 5.93 -9.72 0.31
CA LEU A 186 4.96 -9.14 -0.63
C LEU A 186 3.67 -9.94 -0.83
N GLN A 187 3.33 -10.84 0.08
CA GLN A 187 2.17 -11.74 -0.03
C GLN A 187 1.19 -11.66 1.13
N GLU A 188 1.48 -10.84 2.15
CA GLU A 188 0.58 -10.62 3.29
C GLU A 188 -0.11 -9.28 3.23
N VAL A 189 -1.27 -9.22 3.87
CA VAL A 189 -2.04 -7.99 4.08
C VAL A 189 -2.40 -7.83 5.55
N ASP A 190 -2.79 -6.61 5.92
CA ASP A 190 -3.31 -6.29 7.25
C ASP A 190 -4.72 -6.87 7.50
N HIS A 191 -5.58 -6.84 6.48
CA HIS A 191 -6.96 -7.30 6.53
C HIS A 191 -7.27 -8.20 5.33
N PRO A 192 -7.30 -9.54 5.49
CA PRO A 192 -7.61 -10.46 4.39
C PRO A 192 -9.11 -10.47 4.06
N LEU A 193 -9.46 -10.88 2.84
CA LEU A 193 -10.84 -11.20 2.48
C LEU A 193 -11.24 -12.52 3.15
N VAL A 194 -12.22 -12.50 4.04
CA VAL A 194 -12.68 -13.71 4.77
C VAL A 194 -13.97 -14.25 4.19
N VAL A 195 -14.01 -15.54 3.84
CA VAL A 195 -15.17 -16.20 3.21
C VAL A 195 -15.36 -17.62 3.75
N PRO A 196 -16.59 -18.18 3.71
CA PRO A 196 -16.81 -19.57 4.10
C PRO A 196 -16.47 -20.55 2.97
N VAL A 197 -15.98 -21.73 3.35
CA VAL A 197 -15.79 -22.90 2.47
C VAL A 197 -17.13 -23.41 1.91
N ASP A 198 -17.10 -24.08 0.75
CA ASP A 198 -18.26 -24.72 0.10
C ASP A 198 -19.42 -23.79 -0.27
N LYS A 199 -19.19 -22.47 -0.27
CA LYS A 199 -20.16 -21.45 -0.67
C LYS A 199 -19.74 -20.75 -1.95
N LYS A 200 -20.71 -20.49 -2.84
CA LYS A 200 -20.48 -19.76 -4.08
C LYS A 200 -20.35 -18.27 -3.75
N ILE A 201 -19.12 -17.77 -3.84
CA ILE A 201 -18.78 -16.38 -3.56
C ILE A 201 -18.77 -15.63 -4.90
N ARG A 202 -19.69 -14.67 -5.07
CA ARG A 202 -19.66 -13.73 -6.19
C ARG A 202 -18.79 -12.54 -5.84
N ILE A 203 -17.83 -12.26 -6.71
CA ILE A 203 -16.93 -11.12 -6.60
C ILE A 203 -17.34 -10.09 -7.66
N ILE A 204 -17.72 -8.91 -7.21
CA ILE A 204 -18.04 -7.77 -8.06
C ILE A 204 -16.83 -6.84 -8.08
N THR A 205 -16.13 -6.72 -9.19
CA THR A 205 -14.87 -6.00 -9.31
C THR A 205 -15.05 -4.66 -10.02
N THR A 206 -14.47 -3.60 -9.44
CA THR A 206 -14.34 -2.25 -10.03
C THR A 206 -13.06 -1.58 -9.49
N ALA A 207 -12.72 -0.38 -9.97
CA ALA A 207 -11.61 0.43 -9.44
C ALA A 207 -12.02 1.90 -9.27
N ASN A 208 -11.31 2.61 -8.38
CA ASN A 208 -11.57 4.04 -8.13
C ASN A 208 -10.54 4.99 -8.75
N ASP A 209 -9.44 4.46 -9.32
CA ASP A 209 -8.38 5.27 -9.91
C ASP A 209 -7.96 4.79 -11.31
N VAL A 210 -7.11 3.77 -11.40
CA VAL A 210 -6.58 3.17 -12.62
C VAL A 210 -7.05 1.73 -12.76
N VAL A 211 -6.69 1.07 -13.86
CA VAL A 211 -7.01 -0.34 -14.03
C VAL A 211 -6.12 -1.18 -13.11
N HIS A 212 -6.73 -2.14 -12.41
CA HIS A 212 -6.05 -3.20 -11.65
C HIS A 212 -6.58 -4.56 -12.10
N SER A 213 -6.05 -5.67 -11.58
CA SER A 213 -6.67 -6.98 -11.79
C SER A 213 -6.58 -7.88 -10.58
N TRP A 214 -7.75 -8.21 -10.03
CA TRP A 214 -7.86 -9.08 -8.86
C TRP A 214 -7.70 -10.53 -9.29
N TYR A 215 -6.67 -11.20 -8.76
CA TYR A 215 -6.31 -12.56 -9.16
C TYR A 215 -5.95 -13.42 -7.95
N VAL A 216 -6.56 -14.61 -7.86
CA VAL A 216 -6.18 -15.65 -6.90
C VAL A 216 -5.92 -16.95 -7.70
N PRO A 217 -4.64 -17.31 -7.94
CA PRO A 217 -4.27 -18.44 -8.80
C PRO A 217 -4.89 -19.77 -8.39
N ALA A 218 -4.83 -20.13 -7.10
CA ALA A 218 -5.40 -21.37 -6.59
C ALA A 218 -6.92 -21.50 -6.83
N PHE A 219 -7.62 -20.38 -7.05
CA PHE A 219 -9.04 -20.36 -7.35
C PHE A 219 -9.34 -20.34 -8.85
N GLY A 220 -8.35 -20.12 -9.70
CA GLY A 220 -8.55 -19.98 -11.15
C GLY A 220 -9.34 -18.73 -11.52
N VAL A 221 -9.34 -17.70 -10.66
CA VAL A 221 -10.12 -16.47 -10.85
C VAL A 221 -9.21 -15.29 -11.06
N LYS A 222 -9.33 -14.65 -12.23
CA LYS A 222 -8.75 -13.35 -12.60
C LYS A 222 -9.86 -12.46 -13.16
N GLN A 223 -9.97 -11.23 -12.69
CA GLN A 223 -10.88 -10.25 -13.28
C GLN A 223 -10.33 -8.83 -13.12
N ASP A 224 -10.17 -8.11 -14.23
CA ASP A 224 -9.70 -6.73 -14.13
C ASP A 224 -10.75 -5.80 -13.50
N ALA A 225 -10.25 -4.90 -12.67
CA ALA A 225 -10.94 -3.84 -11.99
C ALA A 225 -10.78 -2.56 -12.84
N ILE A 226 -11.85 -2.12 -13.50
CA ILE A 226 -11.80 -0.98 -14.43
C ILE A 226 -12.63 0.17 -13.87
N PRO A 227 -12.09 1.39 -13.74
CA PRO A 227 -12.86 2.55 -13.30
C PRO A 227 -14.08 2.79 -14.18
N GLY A 228 -15.25 2.98 -13.55
CA GLY A 228 -16.52 3.22 -14.24
C GLY A 228 -17.22 1.97 -14.78
N PHE A 229 -16.64 0.77 -14.64
CA PHE A 229 -17.28 -0.49 -15.03
C PHE A 229 -17.36 -1.44 -13.84
N VAL A 230 -18.45 -2.19 -13.78
CA VAL A 230 -18.64 -3.25 -12.81
C VAL A 230 -18.63 -4.58 -13.56
N ARG A 231 -17.71 -5.47 -13.17
CA ARG A 231 -17.64 -6.83 -13.72
C ARG A 231 -17.75 -7.83 -12.60
N ASP A 232 -18.28 -9.00 -12.90
CA ASP A 232 -18.43 -10.05 -11.92
C ASP A 232 -17.69 -11.33 -12.32
N THR A 233 -17.24 -12.02 -11.29
CA THR A 233 -16.67 -13.36 -11.34
C THR A 233 -17.14 -14.10 -10.10
N TRP A 234 -16.79 -15.38 -9.97
CA TRP A 234 -17.13 -16.16 -8.79
C TRP A 234 -16.09 -17.24 -8.51
N PHE A 235 -16.05 -17.70 -7.27
CA PHE A 235 -15.37 -18.92 -6.89
C PHE A 235 -16.15 -19.68 -5.83
N LYS A 236 -15.84 -20.96 -5.67
CA LYS A 236 -16.27 -21.78 -4.53
C LYS A 236 -15.06 -22.59 -4.08
N ALA A 237 -14.53 -22.26 -2.91
CA ALA A 237 -13.39 -22.95 -2.35
C ALA A 237 -13.84 -24.29 -1.74
N ASP A 238 -13.13 -25.37 -2.07
CA ASP A 238 -13.46 -26.74 -1.64
C ASP A 238 -12.73 -27.15 -0.35
N LYS A 239 -11.87 -26.28 0.20
CA LYS A 239 -11.11 -26.50 1.44
C LYS A 239 -10.82 -25.19 2.17
N THR A 240 -10.73 -25.27 3.48
CA THR A 240 -10.30 -24.15 4.34
C THR A 240 -8.80 -23.87 4.17
N GLY A 241 -8.39 -22.65 4.53
CA GLY A 241 -7.01 -22.20 4.49
C GLY A 241 -6.85 -20.78 3.98
N THR A 242 -5.60 -20.31 3.94
CA THR A 242 -5.24 -19.00 3.40
C THR A 242 -4.76 -19.17 1.96
N PHE A 243 -5.25 -18.34 1.04
CA PHE A 243 -4.90 -18.37 -0.37
C PHE A 243 -4.40 -16.99 -0.81
N ARG A 244 -3.25 -16.97 -1.47
CA ARG A 244 -2.56 -15.75 -1.88
C ARG A 244 -2.74 -15.47 -3.36
N GLY A 245 -2.82 -14.19 -3.67
CA GLY A 245 -3.10 -13.64 -4.98
C GLY A 245 -2.44 -12.28 -5.16
N PHE A 246 -2.60 -11.68 -6.34
CA PHE A 246 -1.84 -10.50 -6.73
C PHE A 246 -2.65 -9.57 -7.64
N CYS A 247 -2.25 -8.30 -7.69
CA CYS A 247 -2.61 -7.45 -8.81
C CYS A 247 -1.89 -7.93 -10.08
N THR A 248 -2.64 -8.15 -11.16
CA THR A 248 -2.10 -8.69 -12.42
C THR A 248 -2.39 -7.80 -13.64
N GLU A 249 -2.57 -6.51 -13.39
CA GLU A 249 -2.67 -5.46 -14.42
C GLU A 249 -1.81 -4.27 -13.97
N LEU A 250 -0.92 -3.77 -14.83
CA LEU A 250 0.09 -2.78 -14.45
C LEU A 250 -0.58 -1.46 -14.03
N CYS A 251 -0.54 -1.16 -12.73
CA CYS A 251 -1.29 -0.04 -12.13
C CYS A 251 -0.41 1.09 -11.55
N GLY A 252 0.92 1.04 -11.75
CA GLY A 252 1.85 2.11 -11.37
C GLY A 252 3.05 1.64 -10.55
N LYS A 253 3.70 2.58 -9.85
CA LYS A 253 4.97 2.36 -9.13
C LYS A 253 4.93 1.17 -8.18
N GLU A 254 3.92 1.10 -7.32
CA GLU A 254 3.82 0.04 -6.31
C GLU A 254 2.91 -1.11 -6.77
N HIS A 255 2.83 -1.37 -8.09
CA HIS A 255 2.02 -2.46 -8.66
C HIS A 255 2.28 -3.83 -8.00
N ALA A 256 3.55 -4.13 -7.68
CA ALA A 256 3.97 -5.37 -7.03
C ALA A 256 3.67 -5.42 -5.51
N PHE A 257 3.16 -4.34 -4.91
CA PHE A 257 3.02 -4.18 -3.46
C PHE A 257 1.55 -4.12 -3.04
N MET A 258 0.66 -4.75 -3.80
CA MET A 258 -0.77 -4.84 -3.49
C MET A 258 -1.30 -6.27 -3.66
N PRO A 259 -0.84 -7.21 -2.81
CA PRO A 259 -1.28 -8.60 -2.85
C PRO A 259 -2.76 -8.73 -2.47
N VAL A 260 -3.28 -9.92 -2.73
CA VAL A 260 -4.61 -10.37 -2.32
C VAL A 260 -4.41 -11.54 -1.37
N VAL A 261 -5.08 -11.51 -0.23
CA VAL A 261 -5.16 -12.68 0.66
C VAL A 261 -6.62 -13.00 0.90
N VAL A 262 -6.97 -14.27 0.70
CA VAL A 262 -8.30 -14.80 0.98
C VAL A 262 -8.19 -15.86 2.06
N GLU A 263 -8.87 -15.66 3.17
CA GLU A 263 -9.04 -16.67 4.22
C GLU A 263 -10.36 -17.40 4.03
N VAL A 264 -10.26 -18.70 3.78
CA VAL A 264 -11.41 -19.59 3.66
C VAL A 264 -11.59 -20.32 4.98
N LEU A 265 -12.68 -20.01 5.67
CA LEU A 265 -13.01 -20.54 6.99
C LEU A 265 -14.11 -21.60 6.94
N SER A 266 -14.26 -22.36 8.03
CA SER A 266 -15.47 -23.16 8.23
C SER A 266 -16.70 -22.24 8.33
N ALA A 267 -17.90 -22.78 8.15
CA ALA A 267 -19.13 -21.99 8.27
C ALA A 267 -19.28 -21.37 9.68
N ASP A 268 -18.90 -22.11 10.72
CA ASP A 268 -18.99 -21.67 12.12
C ASP A 268 -17.95 -20.57 12.42
N ASP A 269 -16.70 -20.75 11.97
CA ASP A 269 -15.64 -19.76 12.15
C ASP A 269 -15.93 -18.48 11.36
N TYR A 270 -16.49 -18.60 10.16
CA TYR A 270 -16.95 -17.45 9.38
C TYR A 270 -18.08 -16.70 10.10
N ALA A 271 -19.06 -17.41 10.65
CA ALA A 271 -20.15 -16.79 11.41
C ALA A 271 -19.62 -16.05 12.65
N LYS A 272 -18.66 -16.66 13.36
CA LYS A 272 -17.97 -16.01 14.48
C LYS A 272 -17.22 -14.75 14.05
N TRP A 273 -16.45 -14.83 12.96
CA TRP A 273 -15.74 -13.68 12.41
C TRP A 273 -16.69 -12.55 12.05
N VAL A 274 -17.82 -12.86 11.40
CA VAL A 274 -18.85 -11.87 11.06
C VAL A 274 -19.41 -11.18 12.31
N ASP A 275 -19.73 -11.93 13.36
CA ASP A 275 -20.24 -11.38 14.62
C ASP A 275 -19.21 -10.47 15.31
N ASP A 276 -17.95 -10.90 15.35
CA ASP A 276 -16.85 -10.13 15.91
C ASP A 276 -16.62 -8.82 15.10
N GLN A 277 -16.66 -8.88 13.76
CA GLN A 277 -16.57 -7.68 12.92
C GLN A 277 -17.75 -6.72 13.14
N LYS A 278 -18.98 -7.24 13.23
CA LYS A 278 -20.16 -6.41 13.50
C LYS A 278 -20.08 -5.74 14.87
N LYS A 279 -19.55 -6.42 15.89
CA LYS A 279 -19.29 -5.83 17.20
C LYS A 279 -18.23 -4.74 17.14
N LEU A 280 -17.14 -4.96 16.41
CA LEU A 280 -16.10 -3.93 16.20
C LEU A 280 -16.67 -2.71 15.48
N MET A 281 -17.45 -2.91 14.42
CA MET A 281 -18.14 -1.84 13.72
C MET A 281 -19.15 -1.11 14.61
N ALA A 282 -19.92 -1.84 15.42
CA ALA A 282 -20.86 -1.24 16.37
C ALA A 282 -20.15 -0.48 17.50
N ALA A 283 -18.99 -0.94 17.96
CA ALA A 283 -18.17 -0.26 18.95
C ALA A 283 -17.44 0.97 18.37
N ALA A 284 -17.09 0.92 17.08
CA ALA A 284 -16.51 2.04 16.35
C ALA A 284 -17.58 3.02 15.83
N ALA A 285 -18.84 2.61 15.76
CA ALA A 285 -19.94 3.46 15.37
C ALA A 285 -20.11 4.59 16.40
N ASP A 286 -20.28 5.79 15.88
CA ASP A 286 -20.60 6.95 16.68
C ASP A 286 -21.98 6.76 17.33
N ASP A 287 -22.01 6.64 18.66
CA ASP A 287 -23.24 6.57 19.45
C ASP A 287 -23.63 7.98 19.89
N PRO A 288 -24.61 8.62 19.23
CA PRO A 288 -25.02 9.98 19.57
C PRO A 288 -25.67 10.10 20.96
N ASN A 289 -26.00 8.98 21.61
CA ASN A 289 -26.58 8.94 22.95
C ASN A 289 -25.57 8.62 24.06
N LYS A 290 -24.34 8.23 23.71
CA LYS A 290 -23.26 8.03 24.68
C LYS A 290 -22.79 9.38 25.23
N THR A 291 -22.54 9.43 26.54
CA THR A 291 -21.77 10.53 27.15
C THR A 291 -20.29 10.26 26.96
N TYR A 292 -19.60 11.11 26.21
CA TYR A 292 -18.17 11.01 25.94
C TYR A 292 -17.36 11.78 26.98
N THR A 293 -16.21 11.22 27.35
CA THR A 293 -15.23 11.90 28.21
C THR A 293 -14.47 12.98 27.46
N LEU A 294 -13.90 13.95 28.19
CA LEU A 294 -13.04 14.97 27.58
C LEU A 294 -11.89 14.34 26.79
N ALA A 295 -11.22 13.31 27.32
CA ALA A 295 -10.11 12.65 26.64
C ALA A 295 -10.52 12.02 25.30
N GLU A 296 -11.68 11.35 25.25
CA GLU A 296 -12.22 10.77 24.00
C GLU A 296 -12.53 11.85 22.96
N LEU A 297 -13.15 12.97 23.38
CA LEU A 297 -13.49 14.07 22.49
C LEU A 297 -12.27 14.87 22.03
N LEU A 298 -11.22 14.98 22.86
CA LEU A 298 -9.95 15.61 22.48
C LEU A 298 -9.20 14.79 21.44
N ASP A 299 -9.04 13.48 21.64
CA ASP A 299 -8.35 12.60 20.69
C ASP A 299 -9.06 12.58 19.33
N ARG A 300 -10.38 12.40 19.35
CA ARG A 300 -11.20 12.44 18.13
C ARG A 300 -11.23 13.83 17.50
N GLY A 301 -11.42 14.86 18.31
CA GLY A 301 -11.53 16.24 17.85
C GLY A 301 -10.25 16.74 17.18
N GLY A 302 -9.08 16.32 17.66
CA GLY A 302 -7.80 16.63 17.01
C GLY A 302 -7.68 15.99 15.62
N LYS A 303 -8.19 14.76 15.44
CA LYS A 303 -8.24 14.07 14.14
C LYS A 303 -9.19 14.79 13.18
N VAL A 304 -10.41 15.11 13.64
CA VAL A 304 -11.40 15.88 12.85
C VAL A 304 -10.87 17.26 12.48
N TYR A 305 -10.23 17.97 13.42
CA TYR A 305 -9.61 19.27 13.22
C TYR A 305 -8.53 19.21 12.14
N THR A 306 -7.62 18.25 12.25
CA THR A 306 -6.51 18.07 11.30
C THR A 306 -7.02 17.77 9.89
N ALA A 307 -8.04 16.93 9.78
CA ALA A 307 -8.61 16.53 8.49
C ALA A 307 -9.42 17.66 7.82
N ASN A 308 -10.13 18.49 8.58
CA ASN A 308 -11.15 19.39 8.04
C ASN A 308 -10.87 20.89 8.27
N CYS A 309 -10.33 21.26 9.42
CA CYS A 309 -10.24 22.64 9.87
C CYS A 309 -8.84 23.25 9.69
N ALA A 310 -7.79 22.45 9.88
CA ALA A 310 -6.40 22.90 9.93
C ALA A 310 -5.91 23.52 8.62
N VAL A 311 -6.51 23.18 7.48
CA VAL A 311 -6.16 23.77 6.18
C VAL A 311 -6.39 25.29 6.14
N CYS A 312 -7.39 25.80 6.85
CA CYS A 312 -7.70 27.23 6.94
C CYS A 312 -7.21 27.84 8.26
N HIS A 313 -7.42 27.14 9.38
CA HIS A 313 -7.12 27.65 10.71
C HIS A 313 -5.69 27.33 11.20
N GLN A 314 -4.89 26.65 10.37
CA GLN A 314 -3.54 26.15 10.64
C GLN A 314 -3.51 25.07 11.75
N PRO A 315 -2.55 24.12 11.73
CA PRO A 315 -2.45 23.10 12.79
C PRO A 315 -2.30 23.67 14.21
N ASN A 316 -1.77 24.89 14.33
CA ASN A 316 -1.60 25.60 15.60
C ASN A 316 -2.76 26.54 15.97
N GLY A 317 -3.85 26.52 15.21
CA GLY A 317 -5.04 27.34 15.48
C GLY A 317 -4.86 28.85 15.24
N LYS A 318 -3.73 29.31 14.70
CA LYS A 318 -3.45 30.75 14.52
C LYS A 318 -4.15 31.38 13.30
N GLY A 319 -4.68 30.56 12.39
CA GLY A 319 -5.21 31.05 11.12
C GLY A 319 -4.15 31.75 10.25
N ALA A 320 -4.56 32.25 9.09
CA ALA A 320 -3.73 33.06 8.20
C ALA A 320 -4.58 33.92 7.25
N GLY A 321 -4.17 35.16 7.03
CA GLY A 321 -4.83 36.06 6.07
C GLY A 321 -6.32 36.29 6.40
N ALA A 322 -7.21 35.86 5.49
CA ALA A 322 -8.66 35.99 5.65
C ALA A 322 -9.28 34.96 6.62
N PHE A 323 -8.51 33.95 7.06
CA PHE A 323 -8.98 32.91 7.98
C PHE A 323 -8.58 33.27 9.42
N PRO A 324 -9.56 33.49 10.33
CA PRO A 324 -9.28 33.97 11.67
C PRO A 324 -8.59 32.92 12.54
N ALA A 325 -7.86 33.40 13.55
CA ALA A 325 -7.33 32.54 14.61
C ALA A 325 -8.47 31.94 15.44
N LEU A 326 -8.32 30.66 15.80
CA LEU A 326 -9.13 29.97 16.80
C LEU A 326 -8.47 30.02 18.18
N ASP A 327 -7.14 29.95 18.22
CA ASP A 327 -6.33 30.09 19.43
C ASP A 327 -6.48 31.49 20.05
N GLY A 328 -6.96 31.56 21.29
CA GLY A 328 -7.26 32.79 22.01
C GLY A 328 -8.46 33.56 21.45
N SER A 329 -9.25 32.97 20.55
CA SER A 329 -10.34 33.68 19.88
C SER A 329 -11.55 33.91 20.79
N LYS A 330 -12.32 34.96 20.49
CA LYS A 330 -13.60 35.24 21.19
C LYS A 330 -14.66 34.17 20.93
N ILE A 331 -14.57 33.42 19.84
CA ILE A 331 -15.50 32.34 19.52
C ILE A 331 -15.16 31.09 20.34
N ALA A 332 -13.88 30.68 20.34
CA ALA A 332 -13.44 29.50 21.08
C ALA A 332 -13.52 29.70 22.61
N ASN A 333 -13.29 30.91 23.11
CA ASN A 333 -13.36 31.22 24.55
C ASN A 333 -14.68 31.88 24.98
N GLY A 334 -15.57 32.19 24.04
CA GLY A 334 -16.89 32.81 24.32
C GLY A 334 -18.01 31.79 24.47
N PRO A 335 -19.29 32.19 24.41
CA PRO A 335 -20.42 31.29 24.57
C PRO A 335 -20.42 30.13 23.56
N ILE A 336 -20.56 28.90 24.04
CA ILE A 336 -20.47 27.70 23.19
C ILE A 336 -21.55 27.66 22.10
N ALA A 337 -22.73 28.24 22.36
CA ALA A 337 -23.80 28.39 21.36
C ALA A 337 -23.34 29.09 20.08
N GLU A 338 -22.54 30.15 20.21
CA GLU A 338 -22.03 30.89 19.05
C GLU A 338 -21.03 30.04 18.27
N HIS A 339 -20.17 29.30 18.98
CA HIS A 339 -19.21 28.41 18.35
C HIS A 339 -19.90 27.27 17.58
N VAL A 340 -20.87 26.61 18.23
CA VAL A 340 -21.69 25.55 17.63
C VAL A 340 -22.43 26.06 16.40
N SER A 341 -23.01 27.25 16.46
CA SER A 341 -23.73 27.84 15.34
C SER A 341 -22.82 28.11 14.14
N ILE A 342 -21.61 28.63 14.37
CA ILE A 342 -20.63 28.89 13.29
C ILE A 342 -20.19 27.59 12.61
N VAL A 343 -19.92 26.53 13.37
CA VAL A 343 -19.53 25.24 12.79
C VAL A 343 -20.69 24.61 12.02
N LEU A 344 -21.90 24.61 12.59
CA LEU A 344 -23.08 24.02 11.94
C LEU A 344 -23.47 24.74 10.66
N HIS A 345 -23.45 26.09 10.65
CA HIS A 345 -24.03 26.90 9.59
C HIS A 345 -22.99 27.60 8.69
N GLY A 346 -21.70 27.52 9.01
CA GLY A 346 -20.65 28.26 8.33
C GLY A 346 -20.72 29.77 8.60
N LYS A 347 -19.68 30.50 8.18
CA LYS A 347 -19.63 31.97 8.22
C LYS A 347 -18.65 32.52 7.20
N GLY A 348 -19.11 33.37 6.29
CA GLY A 348 -18.28 33.94 5.23
C GLY A 348 -17.75 32.84 4.29
N ALA A 349 -16.43 32.68 4.24
CA ALA A 349 -15.78 31.63 3.44
C ALA A 349 -15.72 30.25 4.14
N MET A 350 -16.11 30.15 5.41
CA MET A 350 -16.14 28.88 6.14
C MET A 350 -17.34 28.02 5.70
N PRO A 351 -17.13 26.76 5.26
CA PRO A 351 -18.19 25.85 4.83
C PRO A 351 -19.21 25.52 5.94
N VAL A 352 -20.38 25.04 5.51
CA VAL A 352 -21.44 24.51 6.38
C VAL A 352 -21.10 23.07 6.77
N TRP A 353 -20.61 22.83 7.99
CA TRP A 353 -20.21 21.48 8.41
C TRP A 353 -21.38 20.62 8.90
N GLY A 354 -22.53 21.23 9.19
CA GLY A 354 -23.72 20.50 9.61
C GLY A 354 -24.15 19.42 8.60
N ASN A 355 -23.89 19.58 7.31
CA ASN A 355 -24.31 18.59 6.30
C ASN A 355 -23.29 17.49 6.05
N THR A 356 -22.09 17.61 6.61
CA THR A 356 -20.95 16.75 6.27
C THR A 356 -20.45 15.96 7.47
N LEU A 357 -20.36 16.58 8.65
CA LEU A 357 -19.91 15.93 9.87
C LEU A 357 -21.11 15.47 10.70
N ASN A 358 -20.97 14.32 11.35
CA ASN A 358 -21.96 13.80 12.28
C ASN A 358 -21.90 14.53 13.64
N ASP A 359 -22.87 14.25 14.51
CA ASP A 359 -22.99 14.94 15.80
C ASP A 359 -21.78 14.71 16.73
N VAL A 360 -21.18 13.52 16.67
CA VAL A 360 -20.02 13.17 17.49
C VAL A 360 -18.77 13.87 16.97
N GLU A 361 -18.58 13.95 15.66
CA GLU A 361 -17.47 14.68 15.04
C GLU A 361 -17.51 16.18 15.37
N ILE A 362 -18.69 16.80 15.29
CA ILE A 362 -18.88 18.21 15.63
C ILE A 362 -18.68 18.46 17.12
N ALA A 363 -19.23 17.60 17.98
CA ALA A 363 -19.02 17.63 19.41
C ALA A 363 -17.52 17.55 19.76
N SER A 364 -16.81 16.64 19.10
CA SER A 364 -15.38 16.41 19.31
C SER A 364 -14.53 17.59 18.86
N VAL A 365 -14.72 18.10 17.64
CA VAL A 365 -13.89 19.18 17.10
C VAL A 365 -14.06 20.49 17.86
N ILE A 366 -15.29 20.84 18.26
CA ILE A 366 -15.55 22.03 19.07
C ILE A 366 -14.93 21.86 20.46
N THR A 367 -15.08 20.69 21.08
CA THR A 367 -14.46 20.40 22.38
C THR A 367 -12.94 20.52 22.30
N TYR A 368 -12.32 20.00 21.23
CA TYR A 368 -10.89 20.11 20.98
C TYR A 368 -10.44 21.57 20.81
N GLU A 369 -11.10 22.34 19.96
CA GLU A 369 -10.75 23.74 19.69
C GLU A 369 -10.86 24.62 20.94
N ARG A 370 -11.84 24.35 21.82
CA ARG A 370 -12.07 25.10 23.07
C ARG A 370 -11.13 24.71 24.22
N ASN A 371 -10.34 23.64 24.06
CA ASN A 371 -9.44 23.09 25.08
C ASN A 371 -8.01 22.88 24.58
N SER A 372 -7.68 23.39 23.39
CA SER A 372 -6.35 23.28 22.78
C SER A 372 -5.66 24.63 22.68
N TRP A 373 -4.33 24.59 22.57
CA TRP A 373 -3.46 25.76 22.47
C TRP A 373 -3.60 26.68 23.69
N GLY A 374 -3.92 27.96 23.53
CA GLY A 374 -4.22 28.88 24.62
C GLY A 374 -5.68 28.86 25.07
N ASN A 375 -6.54 28.01 24.48
CA ASN A 375 -7.94 27.86 24.89
C ASN A 375 -8.02 26.77 25.98
N HIS A 376 -8.51 27.14 27.17
CA HIS A 376 -8.63 26.23 28.31
C HIS A 376 -9.98 26.41 29.00
N THR A 377 -11.07 26.32 28.22
CA THR A 377 -12.43 26.55 28.74
C THR A 377 -12.91 25.46 29.69
N GLY A 378 -12.41 24.23 29.55
CA GLY A 378 -12.91 23.05 30.26
C GLY A 378 -14.27 22.56 29.74
N ASP A 379 -14.78 23.14 28.65
CA ASP A 379 -16.09 22.77 28.10
C ASP A 379 -16.04 21.41 27.43
N ILE A 380 -17.10 20.63 27.62
CA ILE A 380 -17.31 19.33 26.98
C ILE A 380 -18.64 19.39 26.23
N LEU A 381 -18.60 19.47 24.90
CA LEU A 381 -19.80 19.42 24.07
C LEU A 381 -20.16 17.96 23.79
N GLN A 382 -21.36 17.54 24.15
CA GLN A 382 -21.85 16.19 23.90
C GLN A 382 -22.57 16.09 22.55
N PRO A 383 -22.54 14.94 21.86
CA PRO A 383 -23.21 14.75 20.56
C PRO A 383 -24.71 15.07 20.62
N LYS A 384 -25.40 14.68 21.70
CA LYS A 384 -26.80 15.00 21.94
C LYS A 384 -27.08 16.52 21.90
N GLN A 385 -26.14 17.35 22.34
CA GLN A 385 -26.28 18.80 22.32
C GLN A 385 -26.12 19.37 20.92
N VAL A 386 -25.31 18.73 20.07
CA VAL A 386 -25.23 19.05 18.64
C VAL A 386 -26.53 18.65 17.94
N ALA A 387 -27.07 17.46 18.24
CA ALA A 387 -28.36 17.01 17.72
C ALA A 387 -29.50 17.98 18.11
N ASP A 388 -29.55 18.41 19.37
CA ASP A 388 -30.49 19.45 19.84
C ASP A 388 -30.27 20.78 19.10
N ALA A 389 -29.02 21.20 18.88
CA ALA A 389 -28.67 22.43 18.17
C ALA A 389 -29.12 22.42 16.70
N ARG A 390 -29.01 21.29 16.01
CA ARG A 390 -29.54 21.09 14.65
C ARG A 390 -31.06 21.28 14.60
N ASN A 391 -31.74 20.95 15.68
CA ASN A 391 -33.19 21.12 15.85
C ASN A 391 -33.55 22.49 16.44
N GLY A 392 -32.63 23.46 16.41
CA GLY A 392 -32.85 24.84 16.83
C GLY A 392 -32.64 25.12 18.32
N LYS A 393 -32.27 24.11 19.11
CA LYS A 393 -32.01 24.25 20.55
C LYS A 393 -30.52 24.31 20.81
N MET A 394 -29.95 25.52 20.69
CA MET A 394 -28.53 25.75 20.95
C MET A 394 -28.15 25.44 22.41
N PRO A 395 -26.94 24.90 22.66
CA PRO A 395 -26.47 24.62 24.02
C PRO A 395 -26.35 25.91 24.84
N ALA A 396 -26.92 25.92 26.05
CA ALA A 396 -26.74 27.02 26.99
C ALA A 396 -25.26 27.07 27.44
N GLY A 397 -24.68 28.28 27.49
CA GLY A 397 -23.24 28.44 27.73
C GLY A 397 -22.79 28.19 29.17
N GLY A 398 -21.57 27.67 29.32
CA GLY A 398 -20.67 28.01 30.42
C GLY A 398 -20.77 27.22 31.73
N ASP A 399 -21.50 26.11 31.78
CA ASP A 399 -21.44 25.19 32.92
C ASP A 399 -20.69 23.93 32.51
N HIS A 400 -19.83 23.44 33.39
CA HIS A 400 -19.15 22.14 33.25
C HIS A 400 -20.17 21.03 32.93
N LEU A 401 -20.40 20.76 31.64
CA LEU A 401 -21.36 19.77 31.16
C LEU A 401 -20.75 18.37 31.25
N GLY A 402 -20.46 17.99 32.50
CA GLY A 402 -20.10 16.66 32.96
C GLY A 402 -20.83 16.26 34.25
N SER A 403 -21.86 17.00 34.71
CA SER A 403 -22.64 16.60 35.90
C SER A 403 -23.91 15.85 35.54
N ALA A 404 -23.73 14.60 35.11
CA ALA A 404 -24.71 13.54 35.30
C ALA A 404 -24.03 12.31 35.92
N ALA A 405 -23.26 12.53 36.99
CA ALA A 405 -22.73 11.47 37.87
C ALA A 405 -22.38 12.04 39.25
N ALA A 406 -23.37 12.57 39.97
CA ALA A 406 -23.28 12.79 41.42
C ALA A 406 -24.51 12.17 42.06
N GLY A 407 -24.41 10.86 42.34
CA GLY A 407 -25.50 10.07 42.88
C GLY A 407 -25.07 8.65 43.22
N ALA A 408 -23.99 8.51 43.99
CA ALA A 408 -23.71 7.35 44.86
C ALA A 408 -22.36 7.57 45.58
N SER A 409 -22.33 8.48 46.55
CA SER A 409 -21.31 8.47 47.59
C SER A 409 -22.01 8.12 48.89
N ASP A 410 -22.09 6.82 49.19
CA ASP A 410 -22.26 6.29 50.53
C ASP A 410 -21.78 4.83 50.54
N ALA A 411 -20.54 4.64 51.00
CA ALA A 411 -20.10 3.46 51.75
C ALA A 411 -18.61 3.60 52.08
N THR A 412 -18.35 4.22 53.23
CA THR A 412 -17.45 3.73 54.29
C THR A 412 -16.05 3.27 53.93
N ALA A 413 -15.10 4.00 54.51
CA ALA A 413 -13.75 3.55 54.85
C ALA A 413 -13.73 2.15 55.49
N ALA A 414 -12.81 1.32 55.02
CA ALA A 414 -12.20 0.26 55.82
C ALA A 414 -10.73 0.12 55.43
N SER A 415 -9.88 0.56 56.34
CA SER A 415 -8.46 0.26 56.43
C SER A 415 -8.22 -1.25 56.51
N GLY A 416 -7.23 -1.75 55.77
CA GLY A 416 -6.69 -3.10 55.94
C GLY A 416 -5.26 -3.16 55.43
N ALA A 417 -4.32 -2.92 56.34
CA ALA A 417 -2.90 -3.16 56.10
C ALA A 417 -2.61 -4.67 56.07
N ALA A 418 -1.84 -5.11 55.08
CA ALA A 418 -0.99 -6.31 55.20
C ALA A 418 0.21 -6.18 54.26
N ALA A 419 1.40 -6.17 54.85
CA ALA A 419 2.68 -6.13 54.18
C ALA A 419 3.11 -7.54 53.73
N ALA A 420 3.79 -7.63 52.58
CA ALA A 420 4.86 -8.60 52.33
C ALA A 420 5.71 -8.23 51.09
N SER A 421 6.91 -7.73 51.36
CA SER A 421 8.21 -7.96 50.71
C SER A 421 8.31 -8.31 49.21
N GLY A 422 9.01 -7.43 48.47
CA GLY A 422 10.34 -7.71 47.91
C GLY A 422 10.43 -8.25 46.48
N ALA A 423 10.90 -7.43 45.53
CA ALA A 423 12.19 -7.59 44.83
C ALA A 423 12.27 -6.70 43.56
N ASP A 424 13.30 -5.85 43.56
CA ASP A 424 14.12 -5.36 42.44
C ASP A 424 13.50 -4.84 41.14
N ALA A 425 13.49 -3.50 41.02
CA ALA A 425 13.68 -2.81 39.74
C ALA A 425 14.66 -1.64 39.95
N ALA A 426 15.89 -1.81 39.47
CA ALA A 426 16.90 -0.76 39.45
C ALA A 426 16.60 0.19 38.28
N ALA A 427 16.33 1.45 38.62
CA ALA A 427 16.30 2.58 37.72
C ALA A 427 17.51 3.48 38.00
N SER A 428 18.20 3.91 36.95
CA SER A 428 18.94 5.16 36.88
C SER A 428 18.84 5.61 35.41
N GLY A 429 18.38 6.81 35.06
CA GLY A 429 18.50 8.08 35.75
C GLY A 429 19.73 8.79 35.20
N ALA A 430 19.58 9.57 34.13
CA ALA A 430 20.61 10.51 33.70
C ALA A 430 19.98 11.77 33.09
N THR A 431 20.24 12.84 33.83
CA THR A 431 19.98 14.27 33.69
C THR A 431 20.49 14.92 32.40
N ALA A 432 19.79 15.98 32.01
CA ALA A 432 20.26 17.00 31.08
C ALA A 432 21.41 17.84 31.65
N ALA A 433 22.35 18.24 30.78
CA ALA A 433 23.16 19.43 30.96
C ALA A 433 23.56 20.01 29.60
N SER A 434 23.30 21.31 29.44
CA SER A 434 23.73 22.18 28.36
C SER A 434 25.23 22.51 28.44
N GLY A 435 25.89 22.61 27.29
CA GLY A 435 27.21 23.24 27.16
C GLY A 435 27.58 23.44 25.70
N ALA A 436 27.58 24.69 25.23
CA ALA A 436 28.13 25.08 23.95
C ALA A 436 29.65 25.16 24.06
N SER A 437 30.37 24.52 23.13
CA SER A 437 31.71 24.96 22.72
C SER A 437 31.95 24.61 21.26
N ASP A 438 32.35 25.62 20.50
CA ASP A 438 32.78 25.56 19.11
C ASP A 438 33.79 24.41 18.86
N SER A 439 33.50 23.60 17.85
CA SER A 439 34.57 23.05 17.02
C SER A 439 34.07 22.88 15.59
N ALA A 440 34.69 23.63 14.69
CA ALA A 440 34.56 23.47 13.26
C ALA A 440 35.13 22.11 12.85
N ALA A 441 34.25 21.15 12.60
CA ALA A 441 34.57 19.92 11.88
C ALA A 441 33.57 19.82 10.71
N ALA A 442 34.08 19.85 9.49
CA ALA A 442 33.31 19.77 8.27
C ALA A 442 32.43 18.50 8.28
N SER A 443 31.11 18.69 8.40
CA SER A 443 30.14 17.61 8.22
C SER A 443 30.30 17.06 6.80
N GLN A 444 30.54 15.75 6.67
CA GLN A 444 30.36 15.09 5.37
C GLN A 444 28.94 15.39 4.89
N ALA A 445 28.83 16.01 3.71
CA ALA A 445 27.57 16.39 3.10
C ALA A 445 26.76 15.12 2.79
N ALA A 446 25.74 14.85 3.60
CA ALA A 446 24.83 13.74 3.39
C ALA A 446 23.75 14.15 2.38
N LEU A 447 23.62 13.38 1.30
CA LEU A 447 22.39 13.33 0.50
C LEU A 447 21.45 12.27 1.10
N PRO A 448 20.12 12.43 1.01
CA PRO A 448 19.40 13.42 0.21
C PRO A 448 19.39 14.83 0.81
N ALA A 449 19.40 15.86 -0.04
CA ALA A 449 19.22 17.26 0.34
C ALA A 449 17.95 17.82 -0.30
N SER A 450 17.16 18.58 0.46
CA SER A 450 15.87 19.13 0.02
C SER A 450 15.92 20.65 -0.10
N ILE A 451 15.33 21.18 -1.17
CA ILE A 451 15.11 22.62 -1.40
C ILE A 451 13.61 22.89 -1.40
N TYR A 452 13.13 23.75 -0.50
CA TYR A 452 11.71 24.04 -0.34
C TYR A 452 11.31 25.36 -1.00
N PHE A 453 10.37 25.31 -1.94
CA PHE A 453 9.94 26.50 -2.66
C PHE A 453 8.73 27.18 -2.00
N ASP A 454 8.64 28.50 -2.23
CA ASP A 454 7.45 29.28 -1.95
C ASP A 454 6.25 28.78 -2.78
N ILE A 455 5.06 29.02 -2.24
CA ILE A 455 3.78 28.70 -2.91
C ILE A 455 3.72 29.42 -4.26
N GLY A 456 3.40 28.67 -5.32
CA GLY A 456 3.25 29.21 -6.67
C GLY A 456 4.54 29.71 -7.35
N LYS A 457 5.72 29.57 -6.72
CA LYS A 457 7.00 30.03 -7.27
C LYS A 457 7.93 28.87 -7.64
N SER A 458 8.74 29.11 -8.67
CA SER A 458 9.88 28.26 -9.08
C SER A 458 11.24 28.96 -8.92
N THR A 459 11.25 30.17 -8.36
CA THR A 459 12.48 30.89 -8.03
C THR A 459 13.20 30.22 -6.86
N LEU A 460 14.50 29.96 -7.01
CA LEU A 460 15.33 29.37 -5.96
C LEU A 460 15.31 30.23 -4.68
N PRO A 461 15.03 29.62 -3.51
CA PRO A 461 15.08 30.33 -2.23
C PRO A 461 16.54 30.54 -1.78
N ALA A 462 16.76 31.51 -0.87
CA ALA A 462 18.11 31.89 -0.43
C ALA A 462 18.85 30.78 0.32
N ASP A 463 18.11 29.91 1.02
CA ASP A 463 18.62 28.75 1.76
C ASP A 463 18.97 27.55 0.85
N ALA A 464 18.57 27.56 -0.43
CA ALA A 464 18.92 26.52 -1.39
C ALA A 464 20.42 26.33 -1.57
N LYS A 465 21.21 27.39 -1.31
CA LYS A 465 22.67 27.35 -1.44
C LYS A 465 23.30 26.22 -0.63
N ALA A 466 22.79 25.93 0.57
CA ALA A 466 23.32 24.85 1.41
C ALA A 466 23.13 23.47 0.75
N ALA A 467 21.96 23.22 0.15
CA ALA A 467 21.67 21.97 -0.55
C ALA A 467 22.49 21.83 -1.86
N ILE A 468 22.68 22.93 -2.60
CA ILE A 468 23.50 22.95 -3.81
C ILE A 468 24.98 22.72 -3.48
N ASP A 469 25.49 23.32 -2.40
CA ASP A 469 26.86 23.13 -1.95
C ASP A 469 27.09 21.68 -1.46
N ALA A 470 26.11 21.09 -0.75
CA ALA A 470 26.13 19.70 -0.32
C ALA A 470 26.15 18.72 -1.52
N ALA A 471 25.28 18.94 -2.51
CA ALA A 471 25.25 18.15 -3.74
C ALA A 471 26.55 18.28 -4.56
N SER A 472 27.11 19.49 -4.62
CA SER A 472 28.39 19.74 -5.29
C SER A 472 29.57 19.06 -4.59
N ALA A 473 29.57 19.05 -3.26
CA ALA A 473 30.57 18.33 -2.47
C ALA A 473 30.45 16.81 -2.67
N TYR A 474 29.22 16.28 -2.68
CA TYR A 474 28.96 14.87 -2.95
C TYR A 474 29.43 14.45 -4.35
N ALA A 475 29.10 15.23 -5.38
CA ALA A 475 29.51 14.96 -6.77
C ALA A 475 31.04 15.03 -6.96
N LYS A 476 31.74 15.90 -6.22
CA LYS A 476 33.21 15.94 -6.21
C LYS A 476 33.83 14.72 -5.53
N ALA A 477 33.20 14.22 -4.47
CA ALA A 477 33.63 13.01 -3.77
C ALA A 477 33.31 11.73 -4.55
N HIS A 478 32.31 11.76 -5.43
CA HIS A 478 31.85 10.62 -6.23
C HIS A 478 31.76 11.01 -7.72
N PRO A 479 32.89 11.07 -8.45
CA PRO A 479 32.92 11.57 -9.81
C PRO A 479 32.02 10.80 -10.78
N ASP A 480 31.74 9.52 -10.53
CA ASP A 480 30.90 8.67 -11.37
C ASP A 480 29.40 8.67 -10.95
N ALA A 481 29.07 9.28 -9.81
CA ALA A 481 27.69 9.32 -9.33
C ALA A 481 26.86 10.34 -10.12
N LYS A 482 25.60 9.97 -10.38
CA LYS A 482 24.59 10.88 -10.92
C LYS A 482 23.68 11.35 -9.81
N LEU A 483 23.17 12.58 -9.92
CA LEU A 483 22.23 13.17 -9.00
C LEU A 483 20.82 13.11 -9.61
N ALA A 484 19.89 12.49 -8.91
CA ALA A 484 18.49 12.52 -9.26
C ALA A 484 17.80 13.73 -8.60
N LEU A 485 17.03 14.47 -9.39
CA LEU A 485 16.18 15.57 -8.94
C LEU A 485 14.72 15.14 -9.00
N SER A 486 14.12 14.92 -7.83
CA SER A 486 12.69 14.63 -7.68
C SER A 486 11.97 15.88 -7.22
N GLY A 487 11.16 16.47 -8.10
CA GLY A 487 10.26 17.58 -7.75
C GLY A 487 8.94 17.05 -7.21
N PHE A 488 8.44 17.66 -6.14
CA PHE A 488 7.12 17.32 -5.57
C PHE A 488 6.07 18.35 -5.99
N THR A 489 4.83 17.89 -6.17
CA THR A 489 3.70 18.74 -6.58
C THR A 489 2.95 19.30 -5.37
N ASP A 490 2.50 20.55 -5.45
CA ASP A 490 1.67 21.16 -4.39
C ASP A 490 0.43 20.30 -4.08
N ALA A 491 0.06 20.25 -2.80
CA ALA A 491 -1.09 19.46 -2.31
C ALA A 491 -2.46 20.08 -2.64
N SER A 492 -2.49 21.31 -3.16
CA SER A 492 -3.71 22.03 -3.54
C SER A 492 -3.51 22.68 -4.92
N GLY A 493 -4.61 22.88 -5.66
CA GLY A 493 -4.58 23.38 -7.05
C GLY A 493 -4.77 22.28 -8.09
N SER A 494 -4.81 22.64 -9.38
CA SER A 494 -5.00 21.67 -10.46
C SER A 494 -3.76 20.80 -10.67
N ALA A 495 -3.94 19.49 -10.85
CA ALA A 495 -2.84 18.54 -11.05
C ALA A 495 -1.90 18.93 -12.21
N ALA A 496 -2.45 19.44 -13.32
CA ALA A 496 -1.66 19.86 -14.49
C ALA A 496 -0.74 21.06 -14.17
N THR A 497 -1.28 22.09 -13.51
CA THR A 497 -0.49 23.28 -13.11
C THR A 497 0.58 22.91 -12.08
N ASN A 498 0.27 22.01 -11.14
CA ASN A 498 1.21 21.61 -10.10
C ASN A 498 2.35 20.75 -10.67
N ALA A 499 2.06 19.89 -11.66
CA ALA A 499 3.08 19.15 -12.38
C ALA A 499 4.03 20.07 -13.16
N GLU A 500 3.51 21.10 -13.84
CA GLU A 500 4.34 22.06 -14.57
C GLU A 500 5.18 22.93 -13.61
N LEU A 501 4.60 23.37 -12.49
CA LEU A 501 5.31 24.12 -11.46
C LEU A 501 6.44 23.29 -10.82
N SER A 502 6.18 22.02 -10.51
CA SER A 502 7.18 21.09 -9.97
C SER A 502 8.34 20.86 -10.95
N LYS A 503 8.02 20.71 -12.24
CA LYS A 503 9.01 20.63 -13.31
C LYS A 503 9.86 21.90 -13.41
N HIS A 504 9.26 23.09 -13.34
CA HIS A 504 10.01 24.36 -13.33
C HIS A 504 10.94 24.48 -12.12
N ARG A 505 10.53 24.01 -10.94
CA ARG A 505 11.37 23.97 -9.74
C ARG A 505 12.57 23.04 -9.91
N ALA A 506 12.35 21.83 -10.42
CA ALA A 506 13.43 20.88 -10.68
C ALA A 506 14.42 21.41 -11.73
N GLN A 507 13.94 22.13 -12.74
CA GLN A 507 14.79 22.83 -13.72
C GLN A 507 15.61 23.96 -13.08
N ALA A 508 15.02 24.76 -12.19
CA ALA A 508 15.77 25.79 -11.46
C ALA A 508 16.91 25.18 -10.64
N VAL A 509 16.65 24.07 -9.92
CA VAL A 509 17.69 23.35 -9.16
C VAL A 509 18.77 22.78 -10.07
N ARG A 510 18.41 22.18 -11.21
CA ARG A 510 19.38 21.72 -12.22
C ARG A 510 20.28 22.87 -12.68
N ASP A 511 19.70 24.02 -13.00
CA ASP A 511 20.46 25.16 -13.52
C ASP A 511 21.42 25.71 -12.45
N ALA A 512 21.02 25.70 -11.17
CA ALA A 512 21.91 26.04 -10.06
C ALA A 512 23.04 25.01 -9.85
N LEU A 513 22.77 23.71 -9.98
CA LEU A 513 23.81 22.67 -9.91
C LEU A 513 24.80 22.78 -11.07
N LYS A 514 24.32 23.11 -12.28
CA LYS A 514 25.19 23.40 -13.44
C LYS A 514 26.06 24.63 -13.18
N ALA A 515 25.49 25.69 -12.64
CA ALA A 515 26.26 26.89 -12.25
C ALA A 515 27.29 26.60 -11.15
N ALA A 516 27.05 25.60 -10.29
CA ALA A 516 27.99 25.12 -9.29
C ALA A 516 29.06 24.15 -9.84
N GLY A 517 29.04 23.86 -11.14
CA GLY A 517 30.07 23.07 -11.84
C GLY A 517 29.76 21.59 -12.02
N ILE A 518 28.52 21.15 -11.79
CA ILE A 518 28.10 19.76 -12.05
C ILE A 518 27.71 19.61 -13.52
N ALA A 519 28.27 18.60 -14.19
CA ALA A 519 28.00 18.32 -15.59
C ALA A 519 26.53 17.89 -15.81
N GLU A 520 25.94 18.29 -16.93
CA GLU A 520 24.50 18.07 -17.19
C GLU A 520 24.13 16.58 -17.30
N ASP A 521 25.03 15.75 -17.81
CA ASP A 521 24.89 14.29 -17.92
C ASP A 521 25.00 13.56 -16.56
N HIS A 522 25.42 14.27 -15.51
CA HIS A 522 25.40 13.83 -14.12
C HIS A 522 24.13 14.26 -13.37
N ILE A 523 23.17 14.92 -14.03
CA ILE A 523 21.91 15.35 -13.41
C ILE A 523 20.73 14.68 -14.12
N ILE A 524 19.93 13.92 -13.37
CA ILE A 524 18.74 13.21 -13.87
C ILE A 524 17.50 13.89 -13.32
N LEU A 525 16.70 14.50 -14.20
CA LEU A 525 15.36 14.99 -13.84
C LEU A 525 14.38 13.83 -13.78
N LYS A 526 13.82 13.56 -12.60
CA LYS A 526 12.71 12.60 -12.44
C LYS A 526 11.38 13.27 -12.76
N LYS A 527 10.37 12.47 -13.08
CA LYS A 527 9.00 12.96 -13.24
C LYS A 527 8.51 13.55 -11.90
N PRO A 528 7.69 14.62 -11.92
CA PRO A 528 7.10 15.16 -10.71
C PRO A 528 6.40 14.08 -9.89
N GLU A 529 6.69 14.06 -8.59
CA GLU A 529 6.10 13.13 -7.63
C GLU A 529 4.96 13.82 -6.87
N THR A 530 3.87 13.08 -6.66
CA THR A 530 2.80 13.52 -5.76
C THR A 530 3.23 13.29 -4.33
N VAL A 531 2.82 14.16 -3.42
CA VAL A 531 3.17 14.05 -1.99
C VAL A 531 2.74 12.70 -1.42
N THR A 532 3.70 11.88 -1.02
CA THR A 532 3.46 10.66 -0.25
C THR A 532 3.67 10.97 1.24
N GLY A 533 2.59 11.18 1.99
CA GLY A 533 2.57 10.98 3.45
C GLY A 533 3.27 12.01 4.35
N GLY A 534 3.08 13.32 4.14
CA GLY A 534 3.60 14.35 5.06
C GLY A 534 2.53 15.29 5.62
N SER A 535 2.70 15.77 6.87
CA SER A 535 1.82 16.74 7.54
C SER A 535 2.26 18.21 7.37
N ASP A 536 3.44 18.47 6.81
CA ASP A 536 3.94 19.82 6.51
C ASP A 536 3.68 20.19 5.05
N ALA A 537 2.91 21.27 4.84
CA ALA A 537 2.62 21.79 3.52
C ALA A 537 3.86 22.22 2.72
N LYS A 538 5.02 22.46 3.37
CA LYS A 538 6.29 22.75 2.69
C LYS A 538 6.86 21.53 1.97
N GLU A 539 6.63 20.32 2.47
CA GLU A 539 7.08 19.07 1.84
C GLU A 539 6.51 18.90 0.43
N ALA A 540 5.30 19.41 0.20
CA ALA A 540 4.66 19.41 -1.11
C ALA A 540 5.36 20.28 -2.16
N ARG A 541 6.27 21.17 -1.73
CA ARG A 541 6.93 22.16 -2.59
C ARG A 541 8.42 21.94 -2.66
N ARG A 542 8.90 20.74 -2.33
CA ARG A 542 10.34 20.46 -2.34
C ARG A 542 10.84 19.97 -3.69
N VAL A 543 12.11 20.20 -3.94
CA VAL A 543 12.93 19.42 -4.87
C VAL A 543 13.98 18.70 -4.04
N GLU A 544 14.00 17.38 -4.14
CA GLU A 544 14.97 16.54 -3.46
C GLU A 544 16.11 16.17 -4.41
N ILE A 545 17.33 16.33 -3.92
CA ILE A 545 18.58 15.95 -4.59
C ILE A 545 19.08 14.68 -3.91
N SER A 546 19.13 13.57 -4.63
CA SER A 546 19.61 12.28 -4.12
C SER A 546 20.60 11.64 -5.09
N PRO A 547 21.46 10.71 -4.64
CA PRO A 547 22.22 9.87 -5.56
C PRO A 547 21.24 9.05 -6.41
N ALA A 548 21.45 9.01 -7.72
CA ALA A 548 20.70 8.11 -8.60
C ALA A 548 21.19 6.68 -8.35
N ALA A 549 20.24 5.79 -8.03
CA ALA A 549 20.48 4.36 -7.89
C ALA A 549 20.87 3.70 -9.23
#